data_AF-A0A9D1Y7Q6-F1
#
_entry.id   AF-A0A9D1Y7Q6-F1
#
_cell.length_a   1.000
_cell.length_b   1.000
_cell.length_c   1.000
_cell.angle_alpha   90.00
_cell.angle_beta   90.00
_cell.angle_gamma   90.00
#
_symmetry.space_group_name_H-M   'P 1'
#
loop_
_entity.id
_entity.type
_entity.pdbx_description
1 polymer ?
#
loop_
_entity_poly.entity_id
_entity_poly.type
_entity_poly.pdbx_seq_one_letter_code
_entity_poly.pdbx_strand_id
1 'polypeptide(L)' 'MMERKKHLSIRMDQEQHDKLQYIASYDGRSMSRQILHLINQCIRNFEKEHGPIQTEDLE' A
#
# COMPACT_ATOMS: atom_id res chain seq x y z
N MET A 1 -13.91 -10.89 17.63
CA MET A 1 -13.18 -11.28 16.40
C MET A 1 -12.01 -10.33 16.27
N MET A 2 -10.78 -10.78 16.49
CA MET A 2 -9.61 -9.90 16.43
C MET A 2 -9.37 -9.50 14.97
N GLU A 3 -9.48 -8.21 14.65
CA GLU A 3 -8.90 -7.68 13.41
C GLU A 3 -7.41 -8.01 13.44
N ARG A 4 -6.95 -8.91 12.56
CA ARG A 4 -5.52 -9.19 12.37
C ARG A 4 -4.88 -8.01 11.64
N LYS A 5 -4.82 -6.85 12.30
CA LYS A 5 -4.09 -5.67 11.80
C LYS A 5 -2.60 -6.00 11.88
N LYS A 6 -1.99 -6.22 10.73
CA LYS A 6 -0.53 -6.30 10.63
C LYS A 6 0.01 -4.87 10.62
N HIS A 7 0.97 -4.58 11.50
CA HIS A 7 1.69 -3.31 11.47
C HIS A 7 2.81 -3.40 10.42
N LEU A 8 2.91 -2.37 9.57
CA LEU A 8 3.95 -2.25 8.57
C LEU A 8 4.85 -1.08 8.95
N SER A 9 6.12 -1.38 9.25
CA SER A 9 7.17 -0.39 9.41
C SER A 9 8.10 -0.45 8.21
N ILE A 10 8.35 0.70 7.59
CA ILE A 10 9.14 0.82 6.36
C ILE A 10 10.23 1.86 6.61
N ARG A 11 11.45 1.57 6.18
CA ARG A 11 12.54 2.55 6.15
C ARG A 11 12.51 3.26 4.80
N MET A 12 12.53 4.59 4.83
CA MET A 12 12.61 5.45 3.66
C MET A 12 13.57 6.59 3.98
N ASP A 13 14.21 7.14 2.94
CA ASP A 13 14.96 8.38 3.12
C ASP A 13 14.01 9.58 3.32
N GLN A 14 14.56 10.70 3.77
CA GLN A 14 13.77 11.89 4.07
C GLN A 14 13.07 12.45 2.82
N GLU A 15 13.73 12.40 1.67
CA GLU A 15 13.19 12.95 0.42
C GLU A 15 11.97 12.15 -0.06
N GLN A 16 12.03 10.83 0.02
CA GLN A 16 10.93 9.92 -0.26
C GLN A 16 9.75 10.16 0.68
N HIS A 17 10.03 10.33 1.97
CA HIS A 17 9.01 10.61 2.98
C HIS A 17 8.25 11.89 2.64
N ASP A 18 8.97 12.98 2.38
CA ASP A 18 8.39 14.30 2.14
C ASP A 18 7.57 14.32 0.83
N LYS A 19 8.08 13.68 -0.22
CA LYS A 19 7.35 13.51 -1.49
C LYS A 19 6.06 12.73 -1.29
N LEU A 20 6.10 11.62 -0.55
CA LEU A 20 4.91 10.81 -0.29
C LEU A 20 3.90 11.57 0.57
N GLN A 21 4.36 12.35 1.55
CA GLN A 21 3.51 13.17 2.40
C GLN A 21 2.83 14.30 1.61
N TYR A 22 3.55 14.92 0.69
CA TYR A 22 2.98 15.90 -0.23
C TYR A 22 1.86 15.29 -1.09
N ILE A 23 2.11 14.14 -1.72
CA ILE A 23 1.12 13.43 -2.55
C ILE A 23 -0.11 13.05 -1.72
N ALA A 24 0.10 12.49 -0.53
CA ALA A 24 -0.98 12.11 0.37
C ALA A 24 -1.86 13.32 0.72
N SER A 25 -1.24 14.45 1.07
CA SER A 25 -1.95 15.69 1.41
C SER A 25 -2.72 16.24 0.20
N TYR A 26 -2.12 16.22 -0.99
CA TYR A 26 -2.77 16.65 -2.23
C TYR A 26 -4.03 15.83 -2.52
N ASP A 27 -3.97 14.51 -2.33
CA ASP A 27 -5.10 13.60 -2.53
C ASP A 27 -6.10 13.58 -1.34
N GLY A 28 -5.89 14.39 -0.30
CA GLY A 28 -6.74 14.44 0.89
C GLY A 28 -6.65 13.17 1.75
N ARG A 29 -5.51 12.47 1.72
CA ARG A 29 -5.25 11.22 2.45
C ARG A 29 -4.18 11.41 3.52
N SER A 30 -4.26 10.61 4.59
CA SER A 30 -3.12 10.44 5.48
C SER A 30 -2.05 9.58 4.80
N MET A 31 -0.80 9.69 5.26
CA MET A 31 0.31 8.84 4.78
C MET A 31 -0.03 7.36 4.79
N SER A 32 -0.59 6.86 5.91
CA SER A 32 -0.99 5.45 6.01
C SER A 32 -2.08 5.07 5.01
N ARG A 33 -3.06 5.95 4.77
CA ARG A 33 -4.08 5.72 3.73
C ARG A 33 -3.49 5.74 2.32
N GLN A 34 -2.51 6.60 2.06
CA GLN A 34 -1.81 6.63 0.78
C GLN A 34 -1.01 5.34 0.55
N ILE A 35 -0.30 4.84 1.56
CA ILE A 35 0.41 3.55 1.47
C ILE A 35 -0.58 2.40 1.18
N LEU A 36 -1.70 2.32 1.91
CA LEU A 36 -2.73 1.31 1.65
C LEU A 36 -3.31 1.42 0.23
N HIS A 37 -3.52 2.66 -0.25
CA HIS A 37 -3.98 2.89 -1.62
C HIS A 37 -2.99 2.36 -2.66
N LEU A 38 -1.70 2.67 -2.49
CA LEU A 38 -0.63 2.22 -3.38
C LEU A 38 -0.48 0.69 -3.36
N ILE A 39 -0.56 0.04 -2.20
CA ILE A 39 -0.55 -1.43 -2.08
C ILE A 39 -1.72 -2.03 -2.87
N ASN A 40 -2.93 -1.51 -2.71
CA ASN A 40 -4.10 -2.00 -3.43
C ASN A 40 -3.99 -1.78 -4.94
N GLN A 41 -3.44 -0.64 -5.37
CA GLN A 41 -3.19 -0.40 -6.80
C GLN A 41 -2.16 -1.38 -7.36
N CYS A 42 -1.09 -1.67 -6.60
CA CYS A 42 -0.09 -2.65 -6.98
C CYS A 42 -0.71 -4.03 -7.20
N ILE A 43 -1.49 -4.52 -6.22
CA ILE A 43 -2.19 -5.82 -6.32
C ILE A 43 -3.11 -5.84 -7.54
N ARG A 44 -3.97 -4.84 -7.71
CA ARG A 44 -4.91 -4.78 -8.85
C ARG A 44 -4.22 -4.75 -10.20
N ASN A 45 -3.12 -4.01 -10.32
CA ASN A 45 -2.35 -3.94 -11.57
C ASN A 45 -1.69 -5.29 -11.87
N PHE A 46 -1.10 -5.92 -10.85
CA PHE A 46 -0.53 -7.26 -10.99
C PHE A 46 -1.57 -8.28 -11.42
N GLU A 47 -2.73 -8.33 -10.74
CA GLU A 47 -3.82 -9.26 -11.05
C GLU A 47 -4.44 -9.04 -12.44
N LYS A 48 -4.45 -7.79 -12.90
CA LYS A 48 -4.91 -7.45 -14.26
C LYS A 48 -3.99 -8.02 -15.34
N GLU A 49 -2.69 -8.08 -15.07
CA GLU A 49 -1.66 -8.52 -16.03
C GLU A 49 -1.41 -10.05 -15.96
N HIS A 50 -1.44 -10.63 -14.76
CA HIS A 50 -1.05 -12.02 -14.51
C HIS A 50 -2.21 -12.95 -14.16
N GLY A 51 -3.41 -12.40 -13.94
CA GLY A 51 -4.56 -13.12 -13.38
C GLY A 51 -4.65 -12.98 -11.85
N PRO A 52 -5.82 -13.32 -11.26
CA PRO A 52 -6.08 -13.15 -9.83
C PRO A 52 -5.15 -14.00 -8.97
N ILE A 53 -4.61 -13.41 -7.90
CA ILE A 53 -3.77 -14.12 -6.92
C ILE A 53 -4.69 -15.10 -6.18
N GLN A 54 -4.40 -16.40 -6.26
CA GLN A 54 -5.16 -17.42 -5.57
C GLN A 54 -4.74 -17.53 -4.11
N THR A 55 -5.60 -18.10 -3.27
CA THR A 55 -5.24 -18.34 -1.85
C THR A 55 -4.07 -19.32 -1.73
N GLU A 56 -3.94 -20.22 -2.71
CA GLU A 56 -2.84 -21.20 -2.84
C GLU A 56 -1.48 -20.53 -3.09
N ASP A 57 -1.46 -19.33 -3.70
CA ASP A 57 -0.22 -18.58 -3.99
C ASP A 57 0.32 -17.82 -2.77
N LEU A 58 -0.43 -17.79 -1.66
CA LEU A 58 -0.12 -16.99 -0.46
C LEU A 58 0.48 -17.82 0.69
N GLU A 59 0.76 -19.10 0.46
CA GLU A 59 1.35 -20.04 1.45
C GLU A 59 2.88 -19.98 1.53
#